data_AF-A0A8S3CAA7-F1
#
_entry.id   AF-A0A8S3CAA7-F1
#
_cell.length_a   1.000
_cell.length_b   1.000
_cell.length_c   1.000
_cell.angle_alpha   90.00
_cell.angle_beta   90.00
_cell.angle_gamma   90.00
#
_symmetry.space_group_name_H-M   'P 1'
#
loop_
_entity.id
_entity.type
_entity.pdbx_description
1 polymer ?
#
loop_
_entity_poly.entity_id
_entity_poly.type
_entity_poly.pdbx_seq_one_letter_code
_entity_poly.pdbx_strand_id
1 'polypeptide(L)'
;MFYRFRLIHSFETFLRAYERVQQSNEISDNIDIFEEAKYETIVLFNDLLTSCCVDKLLINENKSENVESINNIFSLLIIEKRFLAAYEDYFSLVQIIDTVHQTTDLLDDQQIKFYTDGVKQAIELYGTPSCKRKLSSEQPS
;
A
#
# COMPACT_ATOMS: atom_id res chain seq x y z
N MET A 1 -18.74 -2.86 5.43
CA MET A 1 -18.13 -4.03 4.72
C MET A 1 -17.98 -3.86 3.19
N PHE A 2 -18.91 -3.21 2.48
CA PHE A 2 -18.92 -3.17 0.99
C PHE A 2 -17.82 -2.33 0.30
N TYR A 3 -17.28 -1.31 0.97
CA TYR A 3 -16.37 -0.34 0.34
C TYR A 3 -14.91 -0.81 0.19
N ARG A 4 -14.47 -1.77 1.02
CA ARG A 4 -13.05 -2.16 1.12
C ARG A 4 -12.58 -3.07 -0.02
N PHE A 5 -13.37 -4.07 -0.36
CA PHE A 5 -13.10 -4.93 -1.53
C PHE A 5 -13.14 -4.15 -2.84
N ARG A 6 -14.01 -3.13 -2.94
CA ARG A 6 -14.10 -2.30 -4.13
C ARG A 6 -12.86 -1.43 -4.33
N LEU A 7 -12.27 -0.88 -3.26
CA LEU A 7 -11.11 0.00 -3.41
C LEU A 7 -9.86 -0.74 -3.90
N ILE A 8 -9.58 -1.91 -3.32
CA ILE A 8 -8.44 -2.75 -3.73
C ILE A 8 -8.66 -3.31 -5.13
N HIS A 9 -9.90 -3.73 -5.46
CA HIS A 9 -10.24 -4.16 -6.81
C HIS A 9 -10.14 -3.03 -7.85
N SER A 10 -10.52 -1.81 -7.48
CA SER A 10 -10.36 -0.62 -8.32
C SER A 10 -8.89 -0.27 -8.53
N PHE A 11 -8.04 -0.41 -7.51
CA PHE A 11 -6.60 -0.22 -7.64
C PHE A 11 -5.95 -1.29 -8.52
N GLU A 12 -6.30 -2.57 -8.33
CA GLU A 12 -5.81 -3.66 -9.18
C GLU A 12 -6.24 -3.47 -10.64
N THR A 13 -7.46 -2.97 -10.86
CA THR A 13 -7.95 -2.62 -12.19
C THR A 13 -7.16 -1.44 -12.78
N PHE A 14 -6.83 -0.45 -11.97
CA PHE A 14 -6.00 0.69 -12.34
C PHE A 14 -4.56 0.24 -12.70
N LEU A 15 -3.90 -0.59 -11.90
CA LEU A 15 -2.56 -1.12 -12.21
C LEU A 15 -2.54 -1.92 -13.52
N ARG A 16 -3.55 -2.76 -13.76
CA ARG A 16 -3.67 -3.48 -15.03
C ARG A 16 -3.90 -2.55 -16.23
N ALA A 17 -4.54 -1.40 -16.02
CA ALA A 17 -4.66 -0.38 -17.06
C ALA A 17 -3.31 0.33 -17.29
N TYR A 18 -2.61 0.70 -16.23
CA TYR A 18 -1.27 1.28 -16.25
C TYR A 18 -0.28 0.41 -17.03
N GLU A 19 -0.24 -0.90 -16.73
CA GLU A 19 0.66 -1.84 -17.39
C GLU A 19 0.42 -1.98 -18.89
N ARG A 20 -0.85 -1.94 -19.29
CA ARG A 20 -1.22 -2.01 -20.70
C ARG A 20 -0.73 -0.79 -21.47
N VAL A 21 -0.70 0.38 -20.83
CA VAL A 21 -0.18 1.61 -21.44
C VAL A 21 1.35 1.66 -21.38
N GLN A 22 1.97 1.17 -20.31
CA GLN A 22 3.43 1.08 -20.24
C GLN A 22 4.00 0.15 -21.32
N GLN A 23 3.29 -0.93 -21.66
CA GLN A 23 3.68 -1.88 -22.71
C GLN A 23 3.42 -1.38 -24.14
N SER A 24 2.58 -0.35 -24.34
CA SER A 24 2.22 0.13 -25.68
C SER A 24 3.24 1.09 -26.29
N ASN A 25 4.36 1.42 -25.62
CA ASN A 25 5.35 2.41 -26.07
C ASN A 25 4.73 3.77 -26.43
N GLU A 26 3.63 4.14 -25.78
CA GLU A 26 2.99 5.44 -25.99
C GLU A 26 3.73 6.57 -25.26
N ILE A 27 3.56 7.77 -25.80
CA ILE A 27 4.23 9.06 -25.51
C ILE A 27 4.49 9.26 -24.01
N SER A 28 5.70 9.78 -23.69
CA SER A 28 6.18 10.11 -22.32
C SER A 28 5.12 10.74 -21.40
N ASP A 29 4.28 11.63 -21.95
CA ASP A 29 3.22 12.32 -21.20
C ASP A 29 2.17 11.36 -20.61
N ASN A 30 1.92 10.21 -21.25
CA ASN A 30 1.01 9.20 -20.70
C ASN A 30 1.62 8.54 -19.46
N ILE A 31 2.92 8.27 -19.43
CA ILE A 31 3.60 7.64 -18.29
C ILE A 31 3.50 8.51 -17.04
N ASP A 32 3.64 9.83 -17.18
CA ASP A 32 3.54 10.77 -16.05
C ASP A 32 2.12 10.82 -15.46
N ILE A 33 1.08 10.87 -16.30
CA ILE A 33 -0.33 10.81 -15.86
C ILE A 33 -0.60 9.50 -15.11
N PHE A 34 -0.03 8.41 -15.61
CA PHE A 34 -0.19 7.09 -15.04
C PHE A 34 0.53 6.94 -13.68
N GLU A 35 1.70 7.55 -13.51
CA GLU A 35 2.38 7.64 -12.22
C GLU A 35 1.63 8.53 -11.21
N GLU A 36 1.06 9.65 -11.67
CA GLU A 36 0.22 10.53 -10.83
C GLU A 36 -1.02 9.81 -10.32
N ALA A 37 -1.76 9.14 -11.22
CA ALA A 37 -2.95 8.39 -10.81
C ALA A 37 -2.61 7.18 -9.91
N LYS A 38 -1.42 6.55 -10.07
CA LYS A 38 -0.93 5.52 -9.15
C LYS A 38 -0.75 6.11 -7.75
N TYR A 39 -0.07 7.26 -7.66
CA TYR A 39 0.13 7.97 -6.40
C TYR A 39 -1.20 8.35 -5.75
N GLU A 40 -2.12 8.99 -6.47
CA GLU A 40 -3.42 9.40 -5.93
C GLU A 40 -4.23 8.22 -5.38
N THR A 41 -4.18 7.08 -6.06
CA THR A 41 -4.91 5.89 -5.59
C THR A 41 -4.28 5.28 -4.34
N ILE A 42 -2.94 5.28 -4.24
CA ILE A 42 -2.23 4.87 -3.01
C ILE A 42 -2.56 5.82 -1.84
N VAL A 43 -2.57 7.14 -2.07
CA VAL A 43 -2.95 8.13 -1.05
C VAL A 43 -4.38 7.92 -0.59
N LEU A 44 -5.34 7.78 -1.52
CA LEU A 44 -6.74 7.54 -1.17
C LEU A 44 -6.92 6.25 -0.36
N PHE A 45 -6.21 5.19 -0.72
CA PHE A 45 -6.21 3.96 0.07
C PHE A 45 -5.66 4.19 1.47
N ASN A 46 -4.53 4.88 1.59
CA ASN A 46 -3.93 5.19 2.88
C ASN A 46 -4.87 6.00 3.77
N ASP A 47 -5.47 7.06 3.24
CA ASP A 47 -6.40 7.92 3.97
C ASP A 47 -7.61 7.13 4.46
N LEU A 48 -8.12 6.19 3.66
CA LEU A 48 -9.22 5.32 4.07
C LEU A 48 -8.78 4.32 5.15
N LEU A 49 -7.58 3.74 5.04
CA LEU A 49 -7.04 2.84 6.06
C LEU A 49 -6.88 3.58 7.39
N THR A 50 -6.26 4.75 7.39
CA THR A 50 -6.00 5.53 8.60
C THR A 50 -7.29 6.08 9.20
N SER A 51 -8.05 6.88 8.46
CA SER A 51 -9.24 7.56 8.97
C SER A 51 -10.38 6.61 9.39
N CYS A 52 -10.57 5.51 8.66
CA CYS A 52 -11.69 4.62 8.92
C CYS A 52 -11.34 3.50 9.90
N CYS A 53 -10.04 3.22 10.13
CA CYS A 53 -9.62 2.10 10.96
C CYS A 53 -8.62 2.53 12.04
N VAL A 54 -7.44 3.01 11.67
CA VAL A 54 -6.36 3.29 12.62
C VAL A 54 -6.73 4.41 13.58
N ASP A 55 -7.23 5.55 13.08
CA ASP A 55 -7.60 6.69 13.91
C ASP A 55 -8.74 6.34 14.87
N LYS A 56 -9.69 5.53 14.41
CA LYS A 56 -10.80 5.03 15.24
C LYS A 56 -10.33 4.11 16.36
N LEU A 57 -9.26 3.35 16.16
CA LEU A 57 -8.64 2.57 17.22
C LEU A 57 -7.98 3.46 18.28
N LEU A 58 -7.30 4.52 17.86
CA LEU A 58 -6.63 5.46 18.76
C LEU A 58 -7.61 6.18 19.69
N ILE A 59 -8.79 6.54 19.19
CA ILE A 59 -9.86 7.17 20.00
C ILE A 59 -10.76 6.15 20.73
N ASN A 60 -10.40 4.87 20.71
CA ASN A 60 -11.05 3.80 21.48
C ASN A 60 -12.53 3.54 21.10
N GLU A 61 -12.93 3.90 19.88
CA GLU A 61 -14.26 3.59 19.33
C GLU A 61 -14.27 2.20 18.70
N ASN A 62 -15.27 1.37 19.02
CA ASN A 62 -15.51 0.05 18.39
C ASN A 62 -14.24 -0.81 18.16
N LYS A 63 -13.38 -0.92 19.18
CA LYS A 63 -12.06 -1.57 19.06
C LYS A 63 -12.07 -2.94 18.38
N SER A 64 -12.99 -3.83 18.75
CA SER A 64 -13.03 -5.19 18.19
C SER A 64 -13.34 -5.22 16.69
N GLU A 65 -14.35 -4.46 16.24
CA GLU A 65 -14.72 -4.37 14.82
C GLU A 65 -13.61 -3.70 13.99
N ASN A 66 -12.96 -2.69 14.55
CA ASN A 66 -11.85 -1.98 13.90
C ASN A 66 -10.59 -2.84 13.81
N VAL A 67 -10.29 -3.71 14.79
CA VAL A 67 -9.17 -4.64 14.68
C VAL A 67 -9.43 -5.74 13.65
N GLU A 68 -10.62 -6.35 13.66
CA GLU A 68 -10.97 -7.35 12.63
C GLU A 68 -10.87 -6.75 11.22
N SER A 69 -11.35 -5.51 11.10
CA SER A 69 -11.23 -4.70 9.91
C SER A 69 -9.79 -4.54 9.42
N ILE A 70 -8.86 -4.20 10.32
CA ILE A 70 -7.45 -4.01 9.99
C ILE A 70 -6.78 -5.33 9.63
N ASN A 71 -7.03 -6.40 10.38
CA ASN A 71 -6.49 -7.73 10.09
C ASN A 71 -6.89 -8.21 8.70
N ASN A 72 -8.14 -7.97 8.30
CA ASN A 72 -8.61 -8.28 6.96
C ASN A 72 -7.90 -7.46 5.89
N ILE A 73 -7.63 -6.17 6.13
CA ILE A 73 -6.90 -5.30 5.19
C ILE A 73 -5.45 -5.74 5.08
N PHE A 74 -4.75 -5.96 6.19
CA PHE A 74 -3.35 -6.41 6.19
C PHE A 74 -3.21 -7.75 5.48
N SER A 75 -4.10 -8.71 5.76
CA SER A 75 -4.11 -10.01 5.10
C SER A 75 -4.34 -9.91 3.59
N LEU A 76 -5.12 -8.93 3.14
CA LEU A 76 -5.33 -8.67 1.72
C LEU A 76 -4.11 -8.00 1.07
N LEU A 77 -3.51 -7.01 1.74
CA LEU A 77 -2.32 -6.30 1.24
C LEU A 77 -1.13 -7.25 1.01
N ILE A 78 -0.89 -8.19 1.93
CA ILE A 78 0.22 -9.15 1.76
C ILE A 78 -0.01 -10.16 0.62
N ILE A 79 -1.26 -10.37 0.20
CA ILE A 79 -1.61 -11.20 -0.97
C ILE A 79 -1.36 -10.38 -2.24
N GLU A 80 -1.80 -9.12 -2.26
CA GLU A 80 -1.62 -8.19 -3.39
C GLU A 80 -0.22 -7.56 -3.37
N LYS A 81 0.81 -8.41 -3.51
CA LYS A 81 2.22 -8.03 -3.37
C LYS A 81 2.65 -6.86 -4.26
N ARG A 82 2.05 -6.72 -5.44
CA ARG A 82 2.36 -5.61 -6.36
C ARG A 82 1.80 -4.28 -5.86
N PHE A 83 0.55 -4.27 -5.40
CA PHE A 83 -0.03 -3.13 -4.70
C PHE A 83 0.87 -2.76 -3.52
N LEU A 84 1.22 -3.74 -2.69
CA LEU A 84 1.97 -3.50 -1.47
C LEU A 84 3.35 -2.89 -1.75
N ALA A 85 4.04 -3.36 -2.78
CA ALA A 85 5.31 -2.75 -3.19
C ALA A 85 5.16 -1.29 -3.64
N ALA A 86 4.10 -0.96 -4.41
CA ALA A 86 3.81 0.42 -4.80
C ALA A 86 3.35 1.28 -3.62
N TYR A 87 2.67 0.70 -2.63
CA TYR A 87 2.27 1.37 -1.40
C TYR A 87 3.51 1.75 -0.57
N GLU A 88 4.45 0.81 -0.42
CA GLU A 88 5.72 1.00 0.31
C GLU A 88 6.65 2.07 -0.29
N ASP A 89 6.40 2.55 -1.51
CA ASP A 89 7.10 3.73 -2.05
C ASP A 89 6.72 5.04 -1.35
N TYR A 90 5.51 5.12 -0.80
CA TYR A 90 4.93 6.34 -0.27
C TYR A 90 4.60 6.24 1.21
N PHE A 91 4.20 5.06 1.69
CA PHE A 91 3.75 4.83 3.06
C PHE A 91 4.28 3.49 3.59
N SER A 92 4.66 3.42 4.87
CA SER A 92 5.15 2.18 5.46
C SER A 92 4.03 1.42 6.18
N LEU A 93 3.65 0.26 5.66
CA LEU A 93 2.67 -0.62 6.30
C LEU A 93 3.20 -1.14 7.64
N VAL A 94 4.51 -1.37 7.76
CA VAL A 94 5.15 -1.80 9.02
C VAL A 94 4.92 -0.77 10.13
N GLN A 95 5.06 0.53 9.84
CA GLN A 95 4.78 1.59 10.83
C GLN A 95 3.32 1.59 11.28
N ILE A 96 2.39 1.29 10.37
CA ILE A 96 0.96 1.18 10.70
C ILE A 96 0.72 -0.06 11.56
N ILE A 97 1.30 -1.21 11.23
CA ILE A 97 1.23 -2.44 12.03
C ILE A 97 1.73 -2.17 13.45
N ASP A 98 2.89 -1.53 13.59
CA ASP A 98 3.47 -1.17 14.89
C ASP A 98 2.53 -0.27 15.70
N THR A 99 1.92 0.73 15.05
CA THR A 99 0.95 1.63 15.69
C THR A 99 -0.27 0.86 16.21
N VAL A 100 -0.80 -0.08 15.42
CA VAL A 100 -1.96 -0.90 15.81
C VAL A 100 -1.60 -1.84 16.97
N HIS A 101 -0.41 -2.45 16.94
CA HIS A 101 0.07 -3.30 18.02
C HIS A 101 0.27 -2.52 19.33
N GLN A 102 0.81 -1.30 19.27
CA GLN A 102 0.97 -0.46 20.48
C GLN A 102 -0.36 0.01 21.06
N THR A 103 -1.40 0.12 20.23
CA THR A 103 -2.71 0.63 20.65
C THR A 103 -3.64 -0.50 21.11
N THR A 104 -3.37 -1.74 20.69
CA THR A 104 -4.24 -2.89 20.92
C THR A 104 -3.43 -4.14 21.24
N ASP A 105 -3.83 -4.88 22.28
CA ASP A 105 -3.25 -6.20 22.62
C ASP A 105 -3.76 -7.33 21.69
N LEU A 106 -4.36 -6.96 20.55
CA LEU A 106 -5.13 -7.89 19.70
C LEU A 106 -4.35 -8.35 18.45
N LEU A 107 -3.20 -7.75 18.18
CA LEU A 107 -2.21 -8.27 17.24
C LEU A 107 -1.11 -8.98 18.04
N ASP A 108 -1.00 -10.29 17.87
CA ASP A 108 0.08 -11.05 18.48
C ASP A 108 1.38 -10.96 17.66
N ASP A 109 2.51 -11.32 18.30
CA ASP A 109 3.83 -11.28 17.68
C ASP A 109 3.93 -12.15 16.41
N GLN A 110 3.15 -13.23 16.35
CA GLN A 110 3.15 -14.13 15.19
C GLN A 110 2.46 -13.48 13.99
N GLN A 111 1.36 -12.78 14.21
CA GLN A 111 0.65 -12.00 13.19
C GLN A 111 1.49 -10.84 12.69
N ILE A 112 2.14 -10.10 13.59
CA ILE A 112 3.04 -9.00 13.24
C ILE A 112 4.18 -9.49 12.36
N LYS A 113 4.80 -10.61 12.76
CA LYS A 113 5.86 -11.23 11.97
C LYS A 113 5.35 -11.66 10.60
N PHE A 114 4.18 -12.30 10.54
CA PHE A 114 3.57 -12.73 9.28
C PHE A 114 3.34 -11.56 8.32
N TYR A 115 2.78 -10.44 8.80
CA TYR A 115 2.56 -9.26 7.96
C TYR A 115 3.87 -8.60 7.54
N THR A 116 4.82 -8.44 8.46
CA THR A 116 6.13 -7.84 8.18
C THR A 116 6.93 -8.66 7.16
N ASP A 117 6.87 -9.99 7.24
CA ASP A 117 7.51 -10.87 6.26
C ASP A 117 6.79 -10.83 4.90
N GLY A 118 5.47 -10.59 4.88
CA GLY A 118 4.71 -10.30 3.67
C GLY A 118 5.18 -9.02 2.96
N VAL A 119 5.41 -7.94 3.72
CA VAL A 119 5.96 -6.68 3.19
C VAL A 119 7.33 -6.90 2.56
N LYS A 120 8.24 -7.60 3.26
CA LYS A 120 9.57 -7.92 2.73
C LYS A 120 9.50 -8.68 1.41
N GLN A 121 8.66 -9.71 1.33
CA GLN A 121 8.48 -10.49 0.10
C GLN A 121 7.95 -9.64 -1.06
N ALA A 122 7.03 -8.71 -0.80
CA ALA A 122 6.51 -7.81 -1.83
C ALA A 122 7.62 -6.92 -2.39
N ILE A 123 8.43 -6.31 -1.51
CA ILE A 123 9.56 -5.47 -1.87
C ILE A 123 10.63 -6.28 -2.62
N GLU A 124 10.94 -7.51 -2.20
CA GLU A 124 11.91 -8.37 -2.88
C GLU A 124 11.47 -8.73 -4.32
N LEU A 125 10.17 -8.94 -4.53
CA LEU A 125 9.64 -9.36 -5.83
C LEU A 125 9.49 -8.20 -6.83
N TYR A 126 9.08 -7.03 -6.37
CA TYR A 126 8.72 -5.90 -7.24
C TYR A 126 9.64 -4.68 -7.09
N GLY A 127 10.49 -4.66 -6.07
CA GLY A 127 11.32 -3.52 -5.68
C GLY A 127 10.50 -2.38 -5.05
N THR A 128 11.20 -1.44 -4.41
CA THR A 128 10.69 -0.08 -4.21
C THR A 128 11.29 0.81 -5.31
N PRO A 129 10.50 1.38 -6.23
CA PRO A 129 10.93 2.40 -7.20
C PRO A 129 11.87 3.50 -6.68
N SER A 130 11.90 3.75 -5.37
CA SER A 130 12.88 4.63 -4.72
C SER A 130 14.35 4.22 -4.87
N CYS A 131 14.66 2.96 -5.26
CA CYS A 131 16.04 2.51 -5.50
C CYS A 131 16.52 2.66 -6.96
N LYS A 132 15.67 3.15 -7.89
CA LYS A 132 16.07 3.43 -9.29
C LYS A 132 16.15 4.91 -9.66
N ARG A 133 15.88 5.84 -8.72
CA ARG A 133 16.05 7.30 -8.91
C ARG A 133 17.41 7.83 -8.41
N LYS A 134 18.50 7.09 -8.65
CA LYS A 134 19.88 7.62 -8.62
C LYS A 134 20.66 6.99 -9.77
N LEU A 135 20.80 7.74 -10.88
CA LEU A 135 21.63 7.53 -12.09
C LEU A 135 20.76 7.94 -13.29
N SER A 136 20.50 9.23 -13.50
CA SER A 136 21.40 10.03 -14.35
C SER A 136 21.28 11.52 -14.05
N SER A 137 21.95 11.97 -12.99
CA SER A 137 22.48 13.32 -12.90
C SER A 137 23.98 13.28 -13.19
N GLU A 138 24.34 13.06 -14.45
CA GLU A 138 25.65 13.47 -14.96
C GLU A 138 25.36 14.43 -16.11
N GLN A 139 25.18 15.71 -15.77
CA GLN A 139 25.67 16.74 -16.68
C GLN A 139 27.19 16.61 -16.74
N PRO A 140 27.76 16.83 -17.93
CA PRO A 140 28.92 17.69 -17.91
C PRO A 140 28.80 18.81 -18.97
N SER A 141 29.05 20.01 -18.44
CA SER A 141 29.76 21.16 -19.03
C SER A 141 29.24 21.75 -20.34
#